data_AF-A0A1J0KVQ6-F1
#
_entry.id   AF-A0A1J0KVQ6-F1
#
_cell.length_a   1.000
_cell.length_b   1.000
_cell.length_c   1.000
_cell.angle_alpha   90.00
_cell.angle_beta   90.00
_cell.angle_gamma   90.00
#
_symmetry.space_group_name_H-M   'P 1'
#
loop_
_entity.id
_entity.type
_entity.pdbx_description
1 polymer ?
#
loop_
_entity_poly.entity_id
_entity_poly.type
_entity_poly.pdbx_seq_one_letter_code
_entity_poly.pdbx_strand_id
1 'polypeptide(L)'
;MANQYSGNFEQIIRNRFKCSAKDILLVCKKKGFSYYDAEKFLGFKHVTIRKWAKRFDIKLIPRIKRKEDILSTKKEQDYIKQCKKRDITKNNIFSRSWINNLKFYKSSKAKS
;
A
#
# COMPACT_ATOMS: atom_id res chain seq x y z
N MET A 1 -15.14 -6.63 18.49
CA MET A 1 -14.26 -7.59 19.19
C MET A 1 -14.91 -8.97 19.12
N ALA A 2 -14.09 -10.04 19.15
CA ALA A 2 -14.45 -11.47 19.21
C ALA A 2 -14.75 -12.21 17.90
N ASN A 3 -13.92 -13.22 17.63
CA ASN A 3 -14.10 -14.26 16.63
C ASN A 3 -14.74 -15.45 17.37
N GLN A 4 -16.03 -15.40 17.70
CA GLN A 4 -16.65 -16.45 18.54
C GLN A 4 -16.87 -17.77 17.80
N TYR A 5 -16.83 -17.76 16.47
CA TYR A 5 -17.12 -18.93 15.62
C TYR A 5 -15.95 -19.36 14.72
N SER A 6 -14.85 -18.62 14.76
CA SER A 6 -13.65 -18.87 13.96
C SER A 6 -12.50 -19.11 14.92
N GLY A 7 -12.09 -20.38 15.05
CA GLY A 7 -11.06 -20.82 15.98
C GLY A 7 -9.79 -19.96 15.95
N ASN A 8 -9.05 -19.96 17.05
CA ASN A 8 -7.82 -19.20 17.18
C ASN A 8 -6.86 -19.56 16.02
N PHE A 9 -6.14 -18.58 15.44
CA PHE A 9 -5.21 -18.81 14.32
C PHE A 9 -4.26 -19.98 14.62
N GLU A 10 -3.78 -20.06 15.86
CA GLU A 10 -2.93 -21.14 16.35
C GLU A 10 -3.63 -22.51 16.37
N GLN A 11 -4.91 -22.58 16.75
CA GLN A 11 -5.69 -23.83 16.69
C GLN A 11 -5.85 -24.29 15.24
N ILE A 12 -6.17 -23.38 14.33
CA ILE A 12 -6.36 -23.72 12.91
C ILE A 12 -5.02 -24.16 12.27
N ILE A 13 -3.92 -23.49 12.60
CA ILE A 13 -2.58 -23.86 12.12
C ILE A 13 -2.19 -25.24 12.68
N ARG A 14 -2.41 -25.47 13.98
CA ARG A 14 -2.12 -26.75 14.63
C ARG A 14 -2.91 -27.89 14.01
N ASN A 15 -4.19 -27.68 13.68
CA ASN A 15 -5.02 -28.70 13.06
C ASN A 15 -4.61 -28.98 11.60
N ARG A 16 -4.26 -27.95 10.81
CA ARG A 16 -3.88 -28.13 9.40
C ARG A 16 -2.47 -28.65 9.19
N PHE A 17 -1.52 -28.11 9.94
CA PHE A 17 -0.10 -28.32 9.69
C PHE A 17 0.62 -29.11 10.80
N LYS A 18 -0.11 -29.52 11.85
CA LYS A 18 0.42 -30.27 13.01
C LYS A 18 1.66 -29.62 13.65
N CYS A 19 1.81 -28.30 13.52
CA CYS A 19 2.94 -27.52 14.05
C CYS A 19 2.45 -26.22 14.70
N SER A 20 3.34 -25.54 15.43
CA SER A 20 3.00 -24.27 16.07
C SER A 20 2.86 -23.14 15.04
N ALA A 21 2.10 -22.11 15.40
CA ALA A 21 2.00 -20.89 14.61
C ALA A 21 3.37 -20.23 14.36
N LYS A 22 4.30 -20.34 15.32
CA LYS A 22 5.66 -19.81 15.20
C LYS A 22 6.47 -20.59 14.17
N ASP A 23 6.42 -21.92 14.21
CA ASP A 23 7.22 -22.78 13.34
C ASP A 23 6.85 -22.57 11.88
N ILE A 24 5.56 -22.47 11.58
CA ILE A 24 5.16 -22.30 10.19
C ILE A 24 5.51 -20.92 9.63
N LEU A 25 5.47 -19.88 10.46
CA LEU A 25 5.94 -18.55 10.09
C LEU A 25 7.46 -18.53 9.88
N LEU A 26 8.23 -19.30 10.66
CA LEU A 26 9.65 -19.51 10.43
C LEU A 26 9.91 -20.26 9.12
N VAL A 27 9.10 -21.27 8.78
CA VAL A 27 9.18 -21.96 7.48
C VAL A 27 8.89 -20.98 6.34
N CYS A 28 7.86 -20.14 6.46
CA CYS A 28 7.58 -19.09 5.47
C CYS A 28 8.77 -18.13 5.32
N LYS A 29 9.43 -17.75 6.43
CA LYS A 29 10.64 -16.91 6.39
C LYS A 29 11.81 -17.63 5.68
N LYS A 30 12.07 -18.89 6.01
CA LYS A 30 13.13 -19.71 5.38
C LYS A 30 12.91 -19.89 3.88
N LYS A 31 11.66 -20.04 3.45
CA LYS A 31 11.27 -20.12 2.04
C LYS A 31 11.30 -18.77 1.30
N GLY A 32 11.58 -17.66 1.99
CA GLY A 32 11.59 -16.34 1.39
C GLY A 32 10.20 -15.86 0.95
N PHE A 33 9.13 -16.29 1.64
CA PHE A 33 7.78 -15.87 1.29
C PHE A 33 7.49 -14.43 1.72
N SER A 34 6.79 -13.70 0.86
CA SER A 34 6.17 -12.43 1.24
C SER A 34 4.90 -12.68 2.07
N TYR A 35 4.38 -11.63 2.71
CA TYR A 35 3.09 -11.72 3.40
C TYR A 35 1.93 -12.16 2.49
N TYR A 36 2.00 -11.89 1.17
CA TYR A 36 0.99 -12.30 0.20
C TYR A 36 1.16 -13.76 -0.23
N ASP A 37 2.40 -14.24 -0.34
CA ASP A 37 2.65 -15.65 -0.65
C ASP A 37 2.27 -16.51 0.55
N ALA A 38 2.54 -16.04 1.76
CA ALA A 38 2.07 -16.65 2.99
C ALA A 38 0.54 -16.66 3.08
N GLU A 39 -0.16 -15.65 2.55
CA GLU A 39 -1.62 -15.62 2.47
C GLU A 39 -2.16 -16.73 1.58
N LYS A 40 -1.55 -16.95 0.40
CA LYS A 40 -1.90 -18.07 -0.48
C LYS A 40 -1.57 -19.43 0.14
N PHE A 41 -0.43 -19.54 0.82
CA PHE A 41 0.04 -20.80 1.40
C PHE A 41 -0.76 -21.21 2.66
N LEU A 42 -1.03 -20.27 3.56
CA LEU A 42 -1.70 -20.53 4.83
C LEU A 42 -3.22 -20.39 4.74
N GLY A 43 -3.73 -19.72 3.70
CA GLY A 43 -5.16 -19.45 3.53
C GLY A 43 -5.71 -18.42 4.52
N PHE A 44 -4.86 -17.51 4.99
CA PHE A 44 -5.24 -16.42 5.90
C PHE A 44 -4.87 -15.08 5.31
N LYS A 45 -5.70 -14.05 5.53
CA LYS A 45 -5.40 -12.69 5.08
C LYS A 45 -4.01 -12.23 5.56
N HIS A 46 -3.24 -11.54 4.72
CA HIS A 46 -1.93 -11.00 5.09
C HIS A 46 -1.94 -10.16 6.38
N VAL A 47 -3.05 -9.49 6.73
CA VAL A 47 -3.20 -8.71 7.97
C VAL A 47 -3.12 -9.60 9.22
N THR A 48 -3.77 -10.77 9.21
CA THR A 48 -3.70 -11.69 10.36
C THR A 48 -2.31 -12.30 10.46
N ILE A 49 -1.72 -12.71 9.33
CA ILE A 49 -0.33 -13.20 9.28
C ILE A 49 0.63 -12.14 9.82
N ARG A 50 0.49 -10.88 9.42
CA ARG A 50 1.30 -9.76 9.92
C ARG A 50 1.15 -9.57 11.43
N LYS A 51 -0.07 -9.63 11.96
CA LYS A 51 -0.35 -9.50 13.41
C LYS A 51 0.37 -10.60 14.21
N TRP A 52 0.31 -11.84 13.73
CA TRP A 52 0.96 -12.99 14.38
C TRP A 52 2.48 -12.99 14.19
N ALA A 53 2.97 -12.62 13.02
CA ALA A 53 4.39 -12.45 12.76
C ALA A 53 5.00 -11.38 13.67
N LYS A 54 4.29 -10.25 13.90
CA LYS A 54 4.69 -9.22 14.87
C LYS A 54 4.71 -9.75 16.31
N ARG A 55 3.76 -10.61 16.71
CA ARG A 55 3.75 -11.21 18.06
C ARG A 55 4.94 -12.12 18.32
N PHE A 56 5.49 -12.76 17.29
CA PHE A 56 6.64 -13.66 17.42
C PHE A 56 7.97 -13.01 16.99
N ASP A 57 7.98 -11.69 16.75
CA ASP A 57 9.13 -10.95 16.21
C ASP A 57 9.71 -11.52 14.90
N ILE A 58 8.86 -12.12 14.07
CA ILE A 58 9.21 -12.64 12.75
C ILE A 58 8.87 -11.58 11.69
N LYS A 59 9.87 -11.15 10.94
CA LYS A 59 9.70 -10.26 9.77
C LYS A 59 9.68 -11.11 8.49
N LEU A 60 8.55 -11.08 7.76
CA LEU A 60 8.45 -11.60 6.41
C LEU A 60 8.71 -10.48 5.40
N ILE A 61 8.98 -10.86 4.15
CA ILE A 61 9.29 -9.89 3.10
C ILE A 61 8.05 -9.00 2.85
N PRO A 62 8.18 -7.66 2.92
CA PRO A 62 7.12 -6.73 2.56
C PRO A 62 6.72 -6.93 1.10
N ARG A 63 5.43 -6.71 0.78
CA ARG A 63 4.81 -6.86 -0.55
C ARG A 63 5.81 -6.67 -1.69
N ILE A 64 6.09 -7.74 -2.42
CA ILE A 64 6.70 -7.61 -3.75
C ILE A 64 5.59 -7.03 -4.63
N LYS A 65 5.78 -5.81 -5.16
CA LYS A 65 4.80 -5.18 -6.06
C LYS A 65 4.49 -6.18 -7.18
N ARG A 66 3.22 -6.57 -7.33
CA ARG A 66 2.86 -7.49 -8.41
C ARG A 66 3.08 -6.79 -9.74
N LYS A 67 3.43 -7.53 -10.80
CA LYS A 67 3.56 -6.95 -12.15
C LYS A 67 2.29 -6.20 -12.57
N GLU A 68 1.13 -6.67 -12.14
CA GLU A 68 -0.18 -6.03 -12.34
C GLU A 68 -0.29 -4.65 -11.67
N ASP A 69 0.18 -4.52 -10.42
CA ASP A 69 0.21 -3.24 -9.68
C ASP A 69 1.14 -2.22 -10.36
N ILE A 70 2.22 -2.71 -10.98
CA ILE A 70 3.18 -1.88 -11.71
C ILE A 70 2.57 -1.41 -13.05
N LEU A 71 1.76 -2.24 -13.69
CA LEU A 71 1.11 -1.90 -14.96
C LEU A 71 -0.03 -0.89 -14.77
N SER A 72 -0.86 -1.04 -13.73
CA SER A 72 -1.92 -0.08 -13.41
C SER A 72 -1.34 1.30 -13.07
N THR A 73 -0.31 1.34 -12.22
CA THR A 73 0.37 2.59 -11.85
C THR A 73 1.04 3.27 -13.04
N LYS A 74 1.59 2.52 -14.01
CA LYS A 74 2.11 3.10 -15.26
C LYS A 74 1.01 3.75 -16.10
N LYS A 75 -0.13 3.08 -16.29
CA LYS A 75 -1.27 3.64 -17.04
C LYS A 75 -1.81 4.91 -16.39
N GLU A 76 -1.95 4.92 -15.06
CA GLU A 76 -2.37 6.10 -14.29
C GLU A 76 -1.36 7.25 -14.42
N GLN A 77 -0.06 6.95 -14.31
CA GLN A 77 1.00 7.94 -14.49
C GLN A 77 1.03 8.52 -15.92
N ASP A 78 0.84 7.68 -16.93
CA ASP A 78 0.80 8.11 -18.32
C ASP A 78 -0.44 8.95 -18.62
N TYR A 79 -1.60 8.60 -18.03
CA TYR A 79 -2.81 9.42 -18.10
C TYR A 79 -2.60 10.79 -17.45
N ILE A 80 -2.04 10.85 -16.23
CA ILE A 80 -1.73 12.11 -15.55
C ILE A 80 -0.75 12.97 -16.38
N LYS A 81 0.27 12.35 -17.00
CA LYS A 81 1.19 13.05 -17.89
C LYS A 81 0.48 13.63 -19.12
N GLN A 82 -0.47 12.88 -19.70
CA GLN A 82 -1.29 13.37 -20.81
C GLN A 82 -2.13 14.58 -20.41
N CYS A 83 -2.81 14.53 -19.26
CA CYS A 83 -3.60 15.66 -18.74
C CYS A 83 -2.75 16.93 -18.49
N LYS A 84 -1.47 16.77 -18.16
CA LYS A 84 -0.53 17.88 -17.94
C LYS A 84 0.11 18.43 -19.22
N LYS A 85 -0.21 17.90 -20.41
CA LYS A 85 0.33 18.41 -21.67
C LYS A 85 -0.14 19.86 -21.93
N ARG A 86 0.77 20.66 -22.50
CA ARG A 86 0.57 22.11 -22.75
C ARG A 86 -0.58 22.38 -23.72
N ASP A 87 -0.82 21.49 -24.67
CA ASP A 87 -1.87 21.66 -25.69
C ASP A 87 -3.28 21.66 -25.08
N ILE A 88 -3.51 20.83 -24.05
CA ILE A 88 -4.80 20.74 -23.34
C ILE A 88 -4.93 21.86 -22.30
N THR A 89 -3.82 22.28 -21.69
CA THR A 89 -3.81 23.32 -20.64
C THR A 89 -3.87 24.74 -21.21
N LYS A 90 -3.47 24.98 -22.46
CA LYS A 90 -3.50 26.33 -23.10
C LYS A 90 -4.89 27.00 -23.05
N ASN A 91 -5.95 26.20 -23.19
CA ASN A 91 -7.34 26.65 -23.17
C ASN A 91 -8.00 26.50 -21.78
N ASN A 92 -7.32 25.87 -20.82
CA ASN A 92 -7.88 25.68 -19.49
C ASN A 92 -7.56 26.89 -18.60
N ILE A 93 -8.59 27.71 -18.35
CA ILE A 93 -8.53 28.92 -17.51
C ILE A 93 -8.01 28.59 -16.09
N PHE A 94 -8.29 27.39 -15.56
CA PHE A 94 -7.83 26.95 -14.23
C PHE A 94 -6.36 26.54 -14.20
N SER A 95 -5.74 26.28 -15.35
CA SER A 95 -4.31 25.99 -15.42
C SER A 95 -3.43 27.24 -15.45
N ARG A 96 -4.04 28.42 -15.66
CA ARG A 96 -3.35 29.69 -15.58
C ARG A 96 -3.15 30.05 -14.11
N SER A 97 -1.90 30.35 -13.77
CA SER A 97 -1.55 30.94 -12.48
C SER A 97 -2.34 32.24 -12.29
N TRP A 98 -3.12 32.34 -11.22
CA TRP A 98 -3.88 33.55 -10.83
C TRP A 98 -2.95 34.69 -10.32
N ILE A 99 -1.63 34.57 -10.52
CA ILE A 99 -0.59 35.38 -9.85
C ILE A 99 -0.20 36.65 -10.64
N ASN A 100 -1.01 37.10 -11.61
CA ASN A 100 -0.85 38.50 -12.06
C ASN A 100 -1.36 39.53 -11.04
N ASN A 101 -2.04 39.11 -9.97
CA ASN A 101 -2.53 40.01 -8.92
C ASN A 101 -1.53 40.36 -7.81
N LEU A 102 -0.37 39.69 -7.73
CA LEU A 102 0.64 39.99 -6.68
C LEU A 102 1.40 41.30 -6.92
N LYS A 103 1.37 41.85 -8.14
CA LYS A 103 1.93 43.18 -8.43
C LYS A 103 1.08 44.31 -7.81
N PHE A 104 -0.23 44.13 -7.69
CA PHE A 104 -1.12 45.12 -7.07
C PHE A 104 -0.98 45.17 -5.55
N TYR A 105 -0.67 44.05 -4.91
CA TYR A 105 -0.54 43.99 -3.44
C TYR A 105 0.75 44.64 -2.90
N LYS A 106 1.77 44.84 -3.74
CA LYS A 106 3.01 45.51 -3.35
C LYS A 106 2.94 47.04 -3.43
N SER A 107 2.09 47.62 -4.28
CA SER A 107 1.98 49.09 -4.39
C SER A 107 1.13 49.71 -3.27
N SER A 108 0.19 48.96 -2.69
CA SER A 108 -0.66 49.43 -1.59
C SER A 108 0.03 49.46 -0.23
N LYS A 109 1.12 48.69 -0.05
CA LYS A 109 1.87 48.61 1.22
C LYS A 109 3.02 49.62 1.36
N ALA A 110 3.31 50.39 0.31
CA ALA A 110 4.36 51.43 0.31
C ALA A 110 3.88 52.82 0.76
N LYS A 111 2.60 52.93 1.18
CA LYS A 111 2.02 54.14 1.80
C LYS A 111 1.43 53.76 3.16
N SER A 112 2.31 53.50 4.12
CA SER A 112 2.00 53.53 5.55
C SER A 112 3.22 54.03 6.31
#